data_AF-A0A2W1L6T6-F1
#
_entry.id   AF-A0A2W1L6T6-F1
#
_cell.length_a   1.000
_cell.length_b   1.000
_cell.length_c   1.000
_cell.angle_alpha   90.00
_cell.angle_beta   90.00
_cell.angle_gamma   90.00
#
_symmetry.space_group_name_H-M   'P 1'
#
loop_
_entity.id
_entity.type
_entity.pdbx_description
1 polymer ?
#
loop_
_entity_poly.entity_id
_entity_poly.type
_entity_poly.pdbx_seq_one_letter_code
_entity_poly.pdbx_strand_id
1 'polypeptide(L)'
;MSYVMPSREEIKALLQRTDTIAVVGLSDNPERTSHMVSKAMQAKGYRIVPVNPNAERILGETCYPSLSDIPFPVDMVNVFRRSEHCPPVAEEAAAIGAKSIWLQLGIYSDEVAETAARAGMDVVMDRCIKVEDSILLPEGKSSS
;
A
#
# COMPACT_ATOMS: atom_id res chain seq x y z
N MET A 1 -10.49 -15.96 -12.40
CA MET A 1 -10.96 -16.37 -11.05
C MET A 1 -11.60 -15.16 -10.43
N SER A 2 -12.74 -15.31 -9.74
CA SER A 2 -13.30 -14.21 -8.96
C SER A 2 -12.38 -13.92 -7.77
N TYR A 3 -12.04 -12.65 -7.55
CA TYR A 3 -11.29 -12.23 -6.37
C TYR A 3 -12.00 -12.69 -5.08
N VAL A 4 -11.22 -13.19 -4.13
CA VAL A 4 -11.70 -13.54 -2.78
C VAL A 4 -10.90 -12.70 -1.80
N MET A 5 -11.61 -11.97 -0.93
CA MET A 5 -11.00 -11.18 0.11
C MET A 5 -10.20 -12.08 1.05
N PRO A 6 -8.91 -11.76 1.34
CA PRO A 6 -8.16 -12.49 2.34
C PRO A 6 -8.85 -12.43 3.71
N SER A 7 -8.76 -13.52 4.46
CA SER A 7 -9.19 -13.59 5.84
C SER A 7 -8.40 -12.62 6.73
N ARG A 8 -8.94 -12.27 7.90
CA ARG A 8 -8.23 -11.42 8.86
C ARG A 8 -6.92 -12.02 9.35
N GLU A 9 -6.79 -13.35 9.37
CA GLU A 9 -5.56 -14.03 9.73
C GLU A 9 -4.48 -13.83 8.64
N GLU A 10 -4.86 -13.98 7.37
CA GLU A 10 -3.97 -13.70 6.23
C GLU A 10 -3.57 -12.22 6.18
N ILE A 11 -4.52 -11.30 6.40
CA ILE A 11 -4.23 -9.86 6.48
C ILE A 11 -3.27 -9.56 7.64
N LYS A 12 -3.49 -10.15 8.81
CA LYS A 12 -2.59 -9.97 9.97
C LYS A 12 -1.18 -10.44 9.63
N ALA A 13 -1.04 -11.63 9.05
CA ALA A 13 0.26 -12.17 8.63
C ALA A 13 0.91 -11.30 7.55
N LEU A 14 0.13 -10.70 6.64
CA LEU A 14 0.61 -9.77 5.63
C LEU A 14 1.17 -8.49 6.27
N LEU A 15 0.43 -7.87 7.19
CA LEU A 15 0.86 -6.67 7.90
C LEU A 15 2.12 -6.93 8.74
N GLN A 16 2.21 -8.07 9.41
CA GLN A 16 3.40 -8.46 10.20
C GLN A 16 4.68 -8.59 9.36
N ARG A 17 4.58 -9.09 8.11
CA ARG A 17 5.74 -9.27 7.22
C ARG A 17 6.08 -8.07 6.33
N THR A 18 5.32 -6.98 6.41
CA THR A 18 5.42 -5.84 5.49
C THR A 18 6.16 -4.70 6.16
N ASP A 19 7.42 -4.42 5.83
CA ASP A 19 8.20 -3.32 6.43
C ASP A 19 8.14 -2.00 5.67
N THR A 20 8.27 -2.08 4.35
CA THR A 20 8.31 -0.91 3.47
C THR A 20 7.02 -0.81 2.65
N ILE A 21 6.30 0.30 2.81
CA ILE A 21 5.05 0.58 2.12
C ILE A 21 5.24 1.75 1.17
N ALA A 22 5.15 1.50 -0.13
CA ALA A 22 5.04 2.56 -1.13
C ALA A 22 3.59 3.04 -1.21
N VAL A 23 3.36 4.35 -1.07
CA VAL A 23 2.01 4.93 -1.04
C VAL A 23 1.78 5.76 -2.31
N VAL A 24 1.02 5.18 -3.25
CA VAL A 24 0.71 5.79 -4.54
C VAL A 24 -0.46 6.76 -4.38
N GLY A 25 -0.23 8.03 -4.73
CA GLY A 25 -1.19 9.11 -4.51
C GLY A 25 -1.13 9.68 -3.09
N LEU A 26 0.01 9.56 -2.42
CA LEU A 26 0.23 10.24 -1.14
C LEU A 26 0.25 11.75 -1.35
N SER A 27 -0.57 12.48 -0.60
CA SER A 27 -0.63 13.95 -0.63
C SER A 27 0.18 14.55 0.52
N ASP A 28 0.81 15.69 0.24
CA ASP A 28 1.45 16.57 1.21
C ASP A 28 0.46 17.34 2.10
N ASN A 29 -0.79 17.51 1.65
CA ASN A 29 -1.85 18.15 2.42
C ASN A 29 -2.27 17.28 3.63
N PRO A 30 -2.10 17.76 4.88
CA PRO A 30 -2.44 17.03 6.09
C PRO A 30 -3.93 16.65 6.24
N GLU A 31 -4.83 17.34 5.55
CA GLU A 31 -6.28 17.08 5.58
C GLU A 31 -6.67 15.89 4.70
N ARG A 32 -5.79 15.44 3.79
CA ARG A 32 -6.08 14.32 2.91
C ARG A 32 -5.96 13.00 3.66
N THR A 33 -6.90 12.09 3.40
CA THR A 33 -6.93 10.74 3.99
C THR A 33 -5.62 9.99 3.74
N SER A 34 -5.02 10.11 2.55
CA SER A 34 -3.75 9.46 2.24
C SER A 34 -2.63 9.91 3.18
N HIS A 35 -2.58 11.21 3.51
CA HIS A 35 -1.62 11.77 4.46
C HIS A 35 -1.86 11.25 5.88
N MET A 36 -3.10 11.34 6.37
CA MET A 36 -3.45 10.92 7.74
C MET A 36 -3.21 9.41 7.97
N VAL A 37 -3.58 8.57 7.01
CA VAL A 37 -3.38 7.12 7.08
C VAL A 37 -1.89 6.80 7.05
N SER A 38 -1.14 7.38 6.11
CA SER A 38 0.30 7.11 5.98
C SER A 38 1.08 7.57 7.22
N LYS A 39 0.75 8.73 7.78
CA LYS A 39 1.34 9.22 9.04
C LYS A 39 1.07 8.27 10.21
N ALA A 40 -0.13 7.71 10.30
CA ALA A 40 -0.47 6.75 11.34
C ALA A 40 0.32 5.43 11.18
N MET A 41 0.47 4.95 9.94
CA MET A 41 1.29 3.77 9.65
C MET A 41 2.78 4.04 9.95
N GLN A 42 3.31 5.21 9.61
CA GLN A 42 4.68 5.62 9.94
C GLN A 42 4.91 5.62 11.47
N ALA A 43 3.95 6.14 12.25
CA ALA A 43 4.01 6.13 13.71
C ALA A 43 3.97 4.72 14.33
N LYS A 44 3.51 3.72 13.57
CA LYS A 44 3.49 2.30 13.98
C LYS A 44 4.73 1.51 13.53
N GLY A 45 5.73 2.20 12.99
CA GLY A 45 7.03 1.59 12.64
C GLY A 45 7.11 1.05 11.21
N TYR A 46 6.14 1.34 10.34
CA TYR A 46 6.28 1.07 8.91
C TYR A 46 7.13 2.15 8.24
N ARG A 47 8.01 1.75 7.32
CA ARG A 47 8.72 2.70 6.45
C ARG A 47 7.79 3.13 5.32
N ILE A 48 7.37 4.39 5.33
CA ILE A 48 6.51 4.97 4.28
C ILE A 48 7.37 5.53 3.15
N VAL A 49 7.02 5.20 1.91
CA VAL A 49 7.68 5.71 0.70
C VAL A 49 6.63 6.44 -0.14
N PRO A 50 6.60 7.78 -0.12
CA PRO A 50 5.66 8.55 -0.92
C PRO A 50 5.89 8.34 -2.43
N VAL A 51 4.81 8.10 -3.17
CA VAL A 51 4.83 8.09 -4.65
C VAL A 51 3.81 9.10 -5.17
N ASN A 52 4.33 10.24 -5.65
CA ASN A 52 3.57 11.34 -6.22
C ASN A 52 4.49 12.24 -7.07
N PRO A 53 4.23 12.39 -8.39
CA PRO A 53 5.08 13.19 -9.28
C PRO A 53 5.05 14.71 -9.00
N ASN A 54 4.11 15.18 -8.17
CA ASN A 54 3.93 16.60 -7.89
C ASN A 54 4.59 17.07 -6.58
N ALA A 55 5.36 16.21 -5.91
CA ALA A 55 6.01 16.53 -4.65
C ALA A 55 7.40 15.91 -4.56
N GLU A 56 8.33 16.61 -3.93
CA GLU A 56 9.70 16.12 -3.70
C GLU A 56 9.85 15.42 -2.35
N ARG A 57 9.09 15.85 -1.33
CA ARG A 57 9.12 15.28 0.02
C ARG A 57 7.75 15.30 0.67
N ILE A 58 7.39 14.22 1.36
CA ILE A 58 6.15 14.10 2.13
C ILE A 58 6.44 13.31 3.41
N LEU A 59 5.90 13.75 4.56
CA LEU A 59 6.11 13.10 5.88
C LEU A 59 7.60 12.92 6.25
N GLY A 60 8.46 13.83 5.80
CA GLY A 60 9.90 13.78 6.03
C GLY A 60 10.66 12.84 5.09
N GLU A 61 9.96 12.05 4.28
CA GLU A 61 10.52 11.07 3.35
C GLU A 61 10.72 11.66 1.95
N THR A 62 11.67 11.10 1.19
CA THR A 62 11.82 11.41 -0.25
C THR A 62 10.60 10.89 -1.01
N CYS A 63 9.99 11.75 -1.82
CA CYS A 63 8.87 11.39 -2.67
C CYS A 63 9.37 11.06 -4.08
N TYR A 64 8.93 9.91 -4.59
CA TYR A 64 9.30 9.42 -5.91
C TYR A 64 8.17 9.69 -6.92
N PRO A 65 8.49 10.02 -8.19
CA PRO A 65 7.46 10.25 -9.20
C PRO A 65 6.68 8.99 -9.57
N SER A 66 7.35 7.84 -9.61
CA SER A 66 6.78 6.52 -9.93
C SER A 66 7.30 5.43 -9.00
N LEU A 67 6.69 4.24 -9.06
CA LEU A 67 7.17 3.08 -8.32
C LEU A 67 8.55 2.62 -8.81
N SER A 68 8.80 2.71 -10.12
CA SER A 68 10.08 2.32 -10.73
C SER A 68 11.26 3.20 -10.34
N ASP A 69 11.01 4.41 -9.82
CA ASP A 69 12.08 5.32 -9.36
C ASP A 69 12.60 4.96 -7.96
N ILE A 70 11.95 4.04 -7.25
CA ILE A 70 12.33 3.64 -5.89
C ILE A 70 13.59 2.74 -5.96
N PRO A 71 14.74 3.15 -5.40
CA PRO A 71 16.01 2.45 -5.58
C PRO A 71 16.23 1.31 -4.56
N PHE A 72 15.16 0.82 -3.93
CA PHE A 72 15.21 -0.21 -2.90
C PHE A 72 13.92 -1.05 -2.89
N PRO A 73 13.93 -2.25 -2.28
CA PRO A 73 12.76 -3.13 -2.27
C PRO A 73 11.54 -2.52 -1.57
N VAL A 74 10.35 -2.82 -2.08
CA VAL A 74 9.05 -2.45 -1.51
C VAL A 74 8.30 -3.74 -1.17
N ASP A 75 7.74 -3.83 0.04
CA ASP A 75 6.95 -5.00 0.44
C ASP A 75 5.48 -4.86 0.00
N MET A 76 4.92 -3.66 0.14
CA MET A 76 3.52 -3.38 -0.15
C MET A 76 3.36 -2.07 -0.92
N VAL A 77 2.51 -2.10 -1.95
CA VAL A 77 2.03 -0.90 -2.64
C VAL A 77 0.63 -0.57 -2.14
N ASN A 78 0.47 0.56 -1.47
CA ASN A 78 -0.80 1.05 -0.94
C ASN A 78 -1.35 2.19 -1.80
N VAL A 79 -2.57 2.05 -2.32
CA VAL A 79 -3.09 2.89 -3.42
C VAL A 79 -4.24 3.78 -2.95
N PHE A 80 -4.09 5.09 -3.13
CA PHE A 80 -5.11 6.13 -2.89
C PHE A 80 -5.62 6.78 -4.19
N ARG A 81 -5.53 6.07 -5.31
CA ARG A 81 -6.04 6.51 -6.62
C ARG A 81 -7.40 5.88 -6.91
N ARG A 82 -8.22 6.53 -7.73
CA ARG A 82 -9.50 5.97 -8.19
C ARG A 82 -9.27 4.63 -8.91
N SER A 83 -10.25 3.72 -8.84
CA SER A 83 -10.17 2.37 -9.43
C SER A 83 -9.69 2.35 -10.88
N GLU A 84 -10.13 3.29 -11.70
CA GLU A 84 -9.73 3.42 -13.12
C GLU A 84 -8.22 3.64 -13.34
N HIS A 85 -7.49 4.06 -12.30
CA HIS A 85 -6.04 4.28 -12.34
C HIS A 85 -5.25 3.18 -11.63
N CYS A 86 -5.91 2.18 -11.05
CA CYS A 86 -5.23 1.13 -10.28
C CYS A 86 -4.57 0.04 -11.14
N PRO A 87 -5.10 -0.38 -12.31
CA PRO A 87 -4.46 -1.43 -13.11
C PRO A 87 -3.01 -1.11 -13.51
N PRO A 88 -2.68 0.10 -14.01
CA PRO A 88 -1.28 0.44 -14.30
C PRO A 88 -0.38 0.39 -13.06
N VAL A 89 -0.92 0.76 -11.89
CA VAL A 89 -0.18 0.71 -10.61
C VAL A 89 0.10 -0.74 -10.20
N ALA A 90 -0.81 -1.68 -10.50
CA ALA A 90 -0.58 -3.09 -10.24
C ALA A 90 0.52 -3.68 -11.13
N GLU A 91 0.58 -3.28 -12.40
CA GLU A 91 1.66 -3.68 -13.31
C GLU A 91 3.01 -3.10 -12.86
N GLU A 92 3.06 -1.83 -12.45
CA GLU A 92 4.27 -1.24 -11.85
C GLU A 92 4.68 -1.96 -10.55
N ALA A 93 3.72 -2.26 -9.67
CA ALA A 93 3.97 -3.00 -8.43
C ALA A 93 4.57 -4.39 -8.70
N ALA A 94 4.03 -5.10 -9.69
CA ALA A 94 4.57 -6.38 -10.13
C ALA A 94 6.00 -6.22 -10.71
N ALA A 95 6.23 -5.19 -11.53
CA ALA A 95 7.52 -4.94 -12.16
C ALA A 95 8.64 -4.64 -11.15
N ILE A 96 8.34 -3.95 -10.05
CA ILE A 96 9.30 -3.68 -8.96
C ILE A 96 9.44 -4.84 -7.98
N GLY A 97 8.69 -5.93 -8.17
CA GLY A 97 8.71 -7.11 -7.30
C GLY A 97 8.09 -6.87 -5.92
N ALA A 98 7.08 -6.00 -5.84
CA ALA A 98 6.32 -5.84 -4.60
C ALA A 98 5.65 -7.16 -4.21
N LYS A 99 5.53 -7.45 -2.91
CA LYS A 99 4.92 -8.71 -2.42
C LYS A 99 3.40 -8.60 -2.35
N SER A 100 2.86 -7.39 -2.26
CA SER A 100 1.44 -7.16 -2.11
C SER A 100 0.98 -5.80 -2.64
N ILE A 101 -0.30 -5.73 -3.01
CA ILE A 101 -0.98 -4.48 -3.35
C ILE A 101 -2.24 -4.30 -2.50
N TRP A 102 -2.42 -3.10 -1.97
CA TRP A 102 -3.52 -2.73 -1.10
C TRP A 102 -4.29 -1.55 -1.70
N LEU A 103 -5.53 -1.79 -2.14
CA LEU A 103 -6.45 -0.74 -2.56
C LEU A 103 -7.27 -0.26 -1.36
N GLN A 104 -7.21 1.04 -1.08
CA GLN A 104 -7.88 1.63 0.09
C GLN A 104 -9.41 1.52 0.02
N LEU A 105 -10.06 1.85 1.13
CA LEU A 105 -11.52 1.82 1.27
C LEU A 105 -12.23 2.52 0.10
N GLY A 106 -13.21 1.84 -0.50
CA GLY A 106 -13.96 2.31 -1.66
C GLY A 106 -13.26 2.11 -3.02
N ILE A 107 -12.08 1.47 -3.05
CA ILE A 107 -11.34 1.18 -4.28
C ILE A 107 -11.32 -0.33 -4.53
N TYR A 108 -11.78 -0.72 -5.72
CA TYR A 108 -11.88 -2.09 -6.19
C TYR A 108 -11.54 -2.19 -7.68
N SER A 109 -10.88 -3.27 -8.12
CA SER A 109 -10.60 -3.52 -9.53
C SER A 109 -10.28 -5.01 -9.76
N ASP A 110 -11.10 -5.71 -10.54
CA ASP A 110 -10.84 -7.11 -10.89
C ASP A 110 -9.52 -7.28 -11.65
N GLU A 111 -9.19 -6.34 -12.53
CA GLU A 111 -7.94 -6.36 -13.28
C GLU A 111 -6.71 -6.30 -12.37
N VAL A 112 -6.76 -5.52 -11.28
CA VAL A 112 -5.70 -5.51 -10.26
C VAL A 112 -5.57 -6.88 -9.60
N ALA A 113 -6.68 -7.56 -9.30
CA ALA A 113 -6.62 -8.92 -8.74
C ALA A 113 -6.01 -9.91 -9.73
N GLU A 114 -6.32 -9.79 -11.02
CA GLU A 114 -5.75 -10.64 -12.07
C GLU A 114 -4.24 -10.41 -12.23
N THR A 115 -3.80 -9.16 -12.26
CA THR A 115 -2.37 -8.81 -12.32
C THR A 115 -1.63 -9.32 -11.09
N ALA A 116 -2.18 -9.09 -9.89
CA ALA A 116 -1.60 -9.58 -8.65
C ALA A 116 -1.47 -11.12 -8.63
N ALA A 117 -2.51 -11.84 -9.07
CA ALA A 117 -2.48 -13.29 -9.17
C ALA A 117 -1.42 -13.80 -10.15
N ARG A 118 -1.27 -13.15 -11.32
CA ARG A 118 -0.21 -13.51 -12.29
C ARG A 118 1.19 -13.27 -11.74
N ALA A 119 1.37 -12.20 -10.95
CA ALA A 119 2.64 -11.81 -10.36
C ALA A 119 2.97 -12.53 -9.04
N GLY A 120 2.02 -13.30 -8.48
CA GLY A 120 2.18 -13.94 -7.17
C GLY A 120 2.14 -12.95 -6.00
N MET A 121 1.47 -11.81 -6.17
CA MET A 121 1.27 -10.81 -5.13
C MET A 121 0.00 -11.07 -4.33
N ASP A 122 0.04 -10.82 -3.03
CA ASP A 122 -1.18 -10.71 -2.23
C ASP A 122 -1.96 -9.45 -2.61
N VAL A 123 -3.28 -9.53 -2.58
CA VAL A 123 -4.14 -8.39 -2.91
C VAL A 123 -5.21 -8.20 -1.84
N VAL A 124 -5.31 -6.96 -1.36
CA VAL A 124 -6.40 -6.52 -0.46
C VAL A 124 -7.07 -5.31 -1.11
N MET A 125 -8.39 -5.30 -1.18
CA MET A 125 -9.17 -4.20 -1.74
C MET A 125 -10.26 -3.74 -0.79
N ASP A 126 -10.78 -2.54 -0.99
CA ASP A 126 -11.90 -2.00 -0.21
C ASP A 126 -11.69 -2.09 1.32
N ARG A 127 -10.46 -1.84 1.78
CA ARG A 127 -10.12 -1.83 3.21
C ARG A 127 -9.20 -0.68 3.55
N CYS A 128 -9.39 -0.07 4.72
CA CYS A 128 -8.46 0.92 5.23
C CYS A 128 -7.33 0.23 5.99
N ILE A 129 -6.10 0.32 5.47
CA ILE A 129 -4.93 -0.33 6.09
C ILE A 129 -4.74 0.06 7.56
N LYS A 130 -4.95 1.34 7.91
CA LYS A 130 -4.87 1.82 9.29
C LYS A 130 -5.88 1.14 10.21
N VAL A 131 -7.11 0.90 9.71
CA VAL A 131 -8.18 0.28 10.51
C VAL A 131 -7.86 -1.19 10.73
N GLU A 132 -7.52 -1.93 9.66
CA GLU A 132 -7.13 -3.33 9.78
C GLU A 132 -5.92 -3.50 10.70
N ASP A 133 -4.87 -2.70 10.51
CA ASP A 133 -3.69 -2.72 11.36
C ASP A 133 -3.99 -2.36 12.83
N SER A 134 -4.90 -1.42 13.11
CA SER A 134 -5.28 -1.10 14.50
C SER A 134 -6.11 -2.18 15.18
N ILE A 135 -6.85 -2.98 14.41
CA ILE A 135 -7.62 -4.11 14.94
C ILE A 135 -6.72 -5.33 15.14
N LEU A 136 -5.82 -5.60 14.18
CA LEU A 136 -5.06 -6.84 14.10
C LEU A 136 -3.70 -6.77 14.80
N LEU A 137 -3.11 -5.56 14.87
CA LEU A 137 -1.82 -5.25 15.50
C LEU A 137 -1.95 -3.99 16.40
N PRO A 138 -2.73 -4.08 17.50
CA PRO A 138 -3.01 -2.93 18.37
C PRO A 138 -1.74 -2.37 19.06
N GLU A 139 -0.77 -3.24 19.35
CA GLU A 139 0.51 -2.88 19.97
C GLU A 139 1.57 -2.45 18.94
N GLY A 140 1.20 -2.36 17.65
CA GLY A 140 2.12 -2.14 16.54
C GLY A 140 2.81 -3.43 16.10
N LYS A 141 3.86 -3.28 15.29
CA LYS A 141 4.65 -4.43 14.87
C LYS A 141 5.48 -4.98 16.02
N SER A 142 5.47 -6.31 16.14
CA SER A 142 6.43 -7.04 16.95
C SER A 142 7.84 -6.71 16.45
N SER A 143 8.63 -6.01 17.27
CA SER A 143 10.05 -5.83 17.00
C SER A 143 10.68 -7.22 16.97
N SER A 144 11.08 -7.68 15.78
CA SER A 144 11.89 -8.89 15.66
C SER A 144 13.36 -8.56 15.91
#